data_AF-A0A229RUK5-F1
#
_entry.id   AF-A0A229RUK5-F1
#
_cell.length_a   1.000
_cell.length_b   1.000
_cell.length_c   1.000
_cell.angle_alpha   90.00
_cell.angle_beta   90.00
_cell.angle_gamma   90.00
#
_symmetry.space_group_name_H-M   'P 1'
#
loop_
_entity.id
_entity.type
_entity.pdbx_description
1 polymer ?
#
loop_
_entity_poly.entity_id
_entity_poly.type
_entity_poly.pdbx_seq_one_letter_code
_entity_poly.pdbx_strand_id
1 'polypeptide(L)'
;MRTHSEEPPYLLAAQAGSVVRHLYSRLRAGEPASPADLRRTIGALQQLADDLAHLLPGLQGQLEENLLAGRVGAGDTPGETWDKVADIGHALAQAHASSLVMATELRASQRVLGELASS
;
A
#
# COMPACT_ATOMS: atom_id res chain seq x y z
N MET A 1 13.71 23.90 -21.48
CA MET A 1 13.65 22.65 -20.69
C MET A 1 12.98 22.97 -19.37
N ARG A 2 11.71 22.59 -19.17
CA ARG A 2 11.08 22.68 -17.85
C ARG A 2 11.53 21.45 -17.07
N THR A 3 12.29 21.67 -16.01
CA THR A 3 12.55 20.65 -14.99
C THR A 3 11.18 20.26 -14.42
N HIS A 4 10.69 19.06 -14.73
CA HIS A 4 9.66 18.44 -13.92
C HIS A 4 10.26 18.35 -12.52
N SER A 5 9.82 19.20 -11.60
CA SER A 5 10.05 18.97 -10.19
C SER A 5 9.22 17.73 -9.89
N GLU A 6 9.85 16.55 -9.95
CA GLU A 6 9.19 15.30 -9.59
C GLU A 6 8.63 15.48 -8.18
N GLU A 7 7.33 15.25 -8.04
CA GLU A 7 6.68 15.36 -6.74
C GLU A 7 7.38 14.40 -5.76
N PRO A 8 7.76 14.86 -4.56
CA PRO A 8 8.33 13.98 -3.56
C PRO A 8 7.45 12.75 -3.33
N PRO A 9 8.02 11.52 -3.23
CA PRO A 9 7.24 10.29 -3.12
C PRO A 9 6.20 10.28 -1.97
N TYR A 10 6.46 11.01 -0.89
CA TYR A 10 5.53 11.12 0.23
C TYR A 10 4.21 11.84 -0.13
N LEU A 11 4.22 12.75 -1.11
CA LEU A 11 3.00 13.43 -1.58
C LEU A 11 2.10 12.45 -2.35
N LEU A 12 2.70 11.59 -3.17
CA LEU A 12 1.97 10.53 -3.90
C LEU A 12 1.30 9.56 -2.90
N ALA A 13 2.04 9.15 -1.86
CA ALA A 13 1.49 8.30 -0.80
C ALA A 13 0.33 9.00 -0.04
N ALA A 14 0.47 10.29 0.27
CA ALA A 14 -0.58 11.07 0.91
C ALA A 14 -1.85 11.17 0.04
N GLN A 15 -1.68 11.36 -1.27
CA GLN A 15 -2.77 11.40 -2.24
C GLN A 15 -3.51 10.06 -2.31
N ALA A 16 -2.78 8.94 -2.42
CA ALA A 16 -3.36 7.60 -2.37
C ALA A 16 -4.20 7.40 -1.09
N GLY A 17 -3.67 7.80 0.07
CA GLY A 17 -4.41 7.75 1.34
C GLY A 17 -5.69 8.59 1.33
N SER A 18 -5.68 9.76 0.69
CA SER A 18 -6.87 10.60 0.56
C SER A 18 -7.95 9.94 -0.31
N VAL A 19 -7.55 9.33 -1.44
CA VAL A 19 -8.48 8.62 -2.33
C VAL A 19 -9.11 7.41 -1.64
N VAL A 20 -8.33 6.63 -0.90
CA VAL A 20 -8.84 5.47 -0.13
C VAL A 20 -9.84 5.92 0.94
N ARG A 21 -9.55 7.01 1.68
CA ARG A 21 -10.51 7.57 2.65
C ARG A 21 -11.80 8.05 2.00
N HIS A 22 -11.69 8.65 0.81
CA HIS A 22 -12.87 9.05 0.05
C HIS A 22 -13.71 7.84 -0.38
N LEU A 23 -13.09 6.78 -0.91
CA LEU A 23 -13.78 5.52 -1.23
C LEU A 23 -14.49 4.94 -0.01
N TYR A 24 -13.80 4.86 1.14
CA TYR A 24 -14.39 4.42 2.40
C TYR A 24 -15.64 5.24 2.78
N SER A 25 -15.56 6.57 2.65
CA SER A 25 -16.69 7.45 2.97
C SER A 25 -17.93 7.17 2.09
N ARG A 26 -17.74 6.91 0.79
CA ARG A 26 -18.82 6.57 -0.14
C ARG A 26 -19.45 5.21 0.16
N LEU A 27 -18.63 4.20 0.45
CA LEU A 27 -19.12 2.87 0.82
C LEU A 27 -19.91 2.92 2.13
N ARG A 28 -19.45 3.70 3.12
CA ARG A 28 -20.15 3.88 4.40
C ARG A 28 -21.47 4.62 4.26
N ALA A 29 -21.58 5.54 3.30
CA ALA A 29 -22.82 6.26 3.01
C ALA A 29 -23.94 5.34 2.45
N GLY A 30 -23.61 4.09 2.12
CA GLY A 30 -24.60 3.09 1.69
C GLY A 30 -25.15 3.35 0.28
N GLU A 31 -24.38 4.04 -0.57
CA GLU A 31 -24.75 4.25 -1.96
C GLU A 31 -24.95 2.87 -2.64
N PRO A 32 -26.12 2.59 -3.24
CA PRO A 32 -26.34 1.33 -3.93
C PRO A 32 -25.40 1.22 -5.13
N ALA A 33 -24.57 0.18 -5.14
CA ALA A 33 -23.68 -0.14 -6.25
C ALA A 33 -24.24 -1.31 -7.05
N SER A 34 -24.16 -1.22 -8.39
CA SER A 34 -24.50 -2.37 -9.22
C SER A 34 -23.51 -3.53 -8.98
N PRO A 35 -23.90 -4.80 -9.19
CA PRO A 35 -22.97 -5.92 -9.09
C PRO A 35 -21.71 -5.75 -9.96
N ALA A 36 -21.85 -5.11 -11.12
CA ALA A 36 -20.73 -4.80 -12.00
C ALA A 36 -19.76 -3.78 -11.37
N ASP A 37 -20.28 -2.75 -10.68
CA ASP A 37 -19.46 -1.74 -10.01
C ASP A 37 -18.79 -2.29 -8.76
N LEU A 38 -19.45 -3.17 -8.01
CA LEU A 38 -18.83 -3.91 -6.92
C LEU A 38 -17.64 -4.75 -7.42
N ARG A 39 -17.83 -5.49 -8.53
CA ARG A 39 -16.76 -6.31 -9.12
C ARG A 39 -15.56 -5.47 -9.56
N ARG A 40 -15.82 -4.32 -10.21
CA ARG A 40 -14.77 -3.36 -10.61
C ARG A 40 -14.05 -2.77 -9.40
N THR A 41 -14.80 -2.41 -8.35
CA THR A 41 -14.24 -1.85 -7.11
C THR A 41 -13.32 -2.86 -6.42
N ILE A 42 -13.76 -4.11 -6.26
CA ILE A 42 -12.93 -5.18 -5.70
C ILE A 42 -11.67 -5.40 -6.55
N GLY A 43 -11.77 -5.31 -7.88
CA GLY A 43 -10.61 -5.44 -8.76
C GLY A 43 -9.59 -4.32 -8.63
N ALA A 44 -10.06 -3.08 -8.54
CA ALA A 44 -9.19 -1.95 -8.28
C ALA A 44 -8.50 -2.06 -6.91
N LEU A 45 -9.21 -2.53 -5.88
CA LEU A 45 -8.62 -2.80 -4.56
C LEU A 45 -7.60 -3.94 -4.60
N GLN A 46 -7.84 -4.98 -5.41
CA GLN A 46 -6.88 -6.07 -5.59
C GLN A 46 -5.60 -5.55 -6.22
N GLN A 47 -5.71 -4.74 -7.29
CA GLN A 47 -4.55 -4.13 -7.92
C GLN A 47 -3.79 -3.23 -6.95
N LEU A 48 -4.48 -2.42 -6.15
CA LEU A 48 -3.84 -1.60 -5.11
C LEU A 48 -3.10 -2.47 -4.07
N ALA A 49 -3.66 -3.60 -3.66
CA ALA A 49 -3.01 -4.53 -2.75
C ALA A 49 -1.74 -5.14 -3.38
N ASP A 50 -1.82 -5.55 -4.66
CA ASP A 50 -0.70 -6.05 -5.43
C ASP A 50 0.39 -4.96 -5.59
N ASP A 51 0.03 -3.72 -5.89
CA ASP A 51 0.97 -2.59 -6.02
C ASP A 51 1.68 -2.27 -4.70
N LEU A 52 0.95 -2.29 -3.58
CA LEU A 52 1.53 -2.14 -2.24
C LEU A 52 2.53 -3.27 -1.95
N ALA A 53 2.26 -4.49 -2.42
CA ALA A 53 3.19 -5.60 -2.23
C ALA A 53 4.54 -5.36 -2.95
N HIS A 54 4.54 -4.66 -4.07
CA HIS A 54 5.78 -4.31 -4.78
C HIS A 54 6.49 -3.10 -4.15
N LEU A 55 5.74 -2.15 -3.61
CA LEU A 55 6.28 -0.90 -3.06
C LEU A 55 6.99 -1.10 -1.71
N LEU A 56 6.43 -1.93 -0.82
CA LEU A 56 6.91 -2.07 0.56
C LEU A 56 8.35 -2.64 0.66
N PRO A 57 8.74 -3.69 -0.08
CA PRO A 57 10.13 -4.15 -0.10
C PRO A 57 11.10 -3.08 -0.62
N GLY A 58 10.67 -2.25 -1.58
CA GLY A 58 11.47 -1.13 -2.07
C GLY A 58 11.74 -0.07 -1.01
N LEU A 59 10.73 0.27 -0.19
CA LEU A 59 10.90 1.17 0.94
C LEU A 59 11.85 0.60 2.00
N GLN A 60 11.77 -0.71 2.27
CA GLN A 60 12.70 -1.38 3.18
C GLN A 60 14.14 -1.28 2.68
N GLY A 61 14.39 -1.61 1.40
CA GLY A 61 15.72 -1.50 0.80
C GLY A 61 16.27 -0.08 0.87
N GLN A 62 15.44 0.93 0.59
CA GLN A 62 15.86 2.33 0.68
C GLN A 62 16.22 2.75 2.11
N LEU A 63 15.50 2.24 3.12
CA LEU A 63 15.84 2.50 4.52
C LEU A 63 17.18 1.87 4.91
N GLU A 64 17.42 0.63 4.50
CA GLU A 64 18.68 -0.09 4.74
C GLU A 64 19.85 0.62 4.04
N GLU A 65 19.69 1.06 2.79
CA GLU A 65 20.70 1.83 2.06
C GLU A 65 20.99 3.18 2.74
N ASN A 66 19.97 3.87 3.25
CA ASN A 66 20.14 5.12 3.98
C ASN A 66 20.90 4.90 5.30
N LEU A 67 20.66 3.79 5.98
CA LEU A 67 21.41 3.40 7.18
C LEU A 67 22.87 3.16 6.85
N LEU A 68 23.15 2.34 5.83
CA LEU A 68 24.51 2.02 5.40
C LEU A 68 25.29 3.26 4.92
N ALA A 69 24.59 4.22 4.33
CA ALA A 69 25.16 5.49 3.91
C ALA A 69 25.30 6.53 5.05
N GLY A 70 24.88 6.20 6.29
CA GLY A 70 24.92 7.12 7.43
C GLY A 70 23.99 8.32 7.29
N ARG A 71 22.93 8.22 6.48
CA ARG A 71 21.96 9.31 6.23
C ARG A 71 20.82 9.34 7.26
N VAL A 72 20.72 8.32 8.12
CA VAL A 72 19.75 8.19 9.22
C VAL A 72 20.47 7.86 10.53
N GLY A 73 19.82 8.11 11.68
CA GLY A 73 20.43 7.88 13.01
C GLY A 73 21.19 9.08 13.58
N ALA A 74 21.00 10.29 13.03
CA ALA A 74 21.62 11.49 13.57
C ALA A 74 21.16 11.73 15.02
N GLY A 75 22.08 11.64 15.96
CA GLY A 75 21.82 11.85 17.40
C GLY A 75 21.57 10.57 18.21
N ASP A 76 21.54 9.40 17.56
CA ASP A 76 21.44 8.09 18.21
C ASP A 76 22.83 7.42 18.27
N THR A 77 22.99 6.45 19.18
CA THR A 77 24.10 5.51 19.09
C THR A 77 23.92 4.57 17.88
N PRO A 78 25.00 3.96 17.36
CA PRO A 78 24.88 3.01 16.26
C PRO A 78 23.91 1.86 16.58
N GLY A 79 23.96 1.32 17.81
CA GLY A 79 23.07 0.23 18.24
C GLY A 79 21.59 0.64 18.20
N GLU A 80 21.25 1.80 18.77
CA GLU A 80 19.87 2.32 18.74
C GLU A 80 19.36 2.56 17.32
N THR A 81 20.23 3.02 16.42
CA THR A 81 19.84 3.23 15.01
C THR A 81 19.54 1.91 14.32
N TRP A 82 20.36 0.88 14.54
CA TRP A 82 20.15 -0.46 14.00
C TRP A 82 18.85 -1.08 14.50
N ASP A 83 18.57 -0.98 15.80
CA ASP A 83 17.34 -1.51 16.39
C ASP A 83 16.10 -0.84 15.78
N LYS A 84 16.09 0.50 15.68
CA LYS A 84 14.97 1.25 15.07
C LYS A 84 14.75 0.88 13.60
N VAL A 85 15.83 0.72 12.82
CA VAL A 85 15.71 0.31 11.41
C VAL A 85 15.21 -1.12 11.29
N ALA A 86 15.66 -2.02 12.16
CA ALA A 86 15.16 -3.40 12.21
C ALA A 86 13.66 -3.45 12.54
N ASP A 87 13.19 -2.65 13.51
CA ASP A 87 11.77 -2.54 13.85
C ASP A 87 10.93 -2.04 12.67
N ILE A 88 11.39 -1.00 11.98
CA ILE A 88 10.70 -0.50 10.78
C ILE A 88 10.70 -1.55 9.66
N GLY A 89 11.84 -2.21 9.42
CA GLY A 89 11.95 -3.29 8.44
C GLY A 89 10.99 -4.43 8.75
N HIS A 90 10.85 -4.81 10.03
CA HIS A 90 9.89 -5.82 10.47
C HIS A 90 8.44 -5.39 10.18
N ALA A 91 8.08 -4.14 10.50
CA ALA A 91 6.75 -3.61 10.21
C ALA A 91 6.44 -3.57 8.71
N LEU A 92 7.42 -3.19 7.86
CA LEU A 92 7.27 -3.20 6.40
C LEU A 92 7.09 -4.62 5.85
N ALA A 93 7.85 -5.59 6.37
CA ALA A 93 7.72 -7.00 5.99
C ALA A 93 6.33 -7.57 6.37
N GLN A 94 5.82 -7.22 7.56
CA GLN A 94 4.46 -7.61 7.97
C GLN A 94 3.39 -6.97 7.08
N ALA A 95 3.54 -5.70 6.72
CA ALA A 95 2.62 -5.00 5.82
C ALA A 95 2.64 -5.64 4.41
N HIS A 96 3.81 -6.03 3.91
CA HIS A 96 3.97 -6.73 2.64
C HIS A 96 3.26 -8.10 2.64
N ALA A 97 3.46 -8.91 3.69
CA ALA A 97 2.75 -10.17 3.83
C ALA A 97 1.23 -9.95 3.85
N SER A 98 0.78 -8.93 4.58
CA SER A 98 -0.64 -8.59 4.69
C SER A 98 -1.25 -8.15 3.36
N SER A 99 -0.51 -7.40 2.53
CA SER A 99 -1.00 -6.96 1.22
C SER A 99 -1.15 -8.12 0.23
N LEU A 100 -0.25 -9.11 0.27
CA LEU A 100 -0.36 -10.34 -0.53
C LEU A 100 -1.59 -11.19 -0.14
N VAL A 101 -1.86 -11.31 1.16
CA VAL A 101 -3.07 -11.98 1.66
C VAL A 101 -4.31 -11.22 1.19
N MET A 102 -4.33 -9.89 1.35
CA MET A 102 -5.45 -9.05 0.91
C MET A 102 -5.72 -9.20 -0.60
N ALA A 103 -4.70 -9.19 -1.44
CA ALA A 103 -4.86 -9.40 -2.88
C ALA A 103 -5.48 -10.76 -3.19
N THR A 104 -5.07 -11.81 -2.47
CA THR A 104 -5.61 -13.17 -2.64
C THR A 104 -7.09 -13.24 -2.27
N GLU A 105 -7.47 -12.66 -1.14
CA GLU A 105 -8.86 -12.63 -0.66
C GLU A 105 -9.77 -11.79 -1.57
N LEU A 106 -9.28 -10.66 -2.08
CA LEU A 106 -10.02 -9.84 -3.04
C LEU A 106 -10.24 -10.60 -4.35
N ARG A 107 -9.23 -11.32 -4.85
CA ARG A 107 -9.35 -12.17 -6.04
C ARG A 107 -10.34 -13.33 -5.85
N ALA A 108 -10.40 -13.90 -4.65
CA ALA A 108 -11.43 -14.90 -4.30
C ALA A 108 -12.83 -14.28 -4.30
N SER A 109 -12.98 -13.11 -3.69
CA SER A 109 -14.24 -12.36 -3.64
C SER A 109 -14.77 -12.00 -5.03
N GLN A 110 -13.89 -11.62 -5.96
CA GLN A 110 -14.28 -11.35 -7.35
C GLN A 110 -14.86 -12.57 -8.06
N ARG A 111 -14.28 -13.76 -7.82
CA ARG A 111 -14.75 -15.01 -8.43
C ARG A 111 -16.16 -15.34 -7.95
N VAL A 112 -16.38 -15.32 -6.64
CA VAL A 112 -17.69 -15.56 -6.04
C VAL A 112 -18.73 -14.55 -6.54
N LEU A 113 -18.36 -13.27 -6.63
CA LEU A 113 -19.27 -12.25 -7.15
C LEU A 113 -19.59 -12.45 -8.65
N GLY A 114 -18.63 -12.96 -9.43
CA GLY A 114 -18.84 -13.33 -10.82
C GLY A 114 -19.81 -14.51 -10.99
N GLU A 115 -19.74 -15.50 -10.09
CA GLU A 115 -20.68 -16.63 -10.03
C GLU A 115 -22.10 -16.14 -9.72
N LEU A 116 -22.25 -15.25 -8.73
CA LEU A 116 -23.56 -14.67 -8.35
C LEU A 116 -24.21 -13.86 -9.48
N ALA A 117 -23.41 -13.19 -10.32
CA ALA A 117 -23.92 -12.38 -11.44
C ALA A 117 -24.27 -13.21 -12.69
N SER A 118 -23.85 -14.47 -12.73
CA SER A 118 -24.08 -15.38 -13.86
C SER A 118 -25.18 -16.42 -13.58
N SER A 119 -25.75 -16.39 -12.37
CA SER A 119 -26.82 -17.28 -11.91
C SER A 119 -28.18 -16.61 -11.96
#